data_AF-A0A378WIZ0-F1
#
_entry.id   AF-A0A378WIZ0-F1
#
_cell.length_a   1.000
_cell.length_b   1.000
_cell.length_c   1.000
_cell.angle_alpha   90.00
_cell.angle_beta   90.00
_cell.angle_gamma   90.00
#
_symmetry.space_group_name_H-M   'P 1'
#
loop_
_entity.id
_entity.type
_entity.pdbx_description
1 polymer ?
#
loop_
_entity_poly.entity_id
_entity_poly.type
_entity_poly.pdbx_seq_one_letter_code
_entity_poly.pdbx_strand_id
1 'polypeptide(L)'
;MAQYPAGSLPEEYPRKPPALWTDLLMLVLAVVSVGLVTWITFFTVPQHTYHVIVVVDTSICAVFALEFLWRWRRADWSWTFPFVYWYEVLGMIPVTSPFFRGFRLLRIVVILVRLARVADRAFGDRVTAAVVNRSVGVIVDAVRRPVTMAVLEEVADVLRRGRYTRNIAAALEENRDELDAMILELIKNDPAVGRVRYLPFHEEILRGIADTSFRIIFQVLADPRTDELVGDVLRENINQMRDAVRQGGHVPETVDHKLQQRVSPDLGRR
;
A
#
# COMPACT_ATOMS: atom_id res chain seq x y z
N MET A 1 -19.09 -8.62 -6.68
CA MET A 1 -18.06 -8.49 -5.62
C MET A 1 -16.79 -9.14 -6.12
N ALA A 2 -15.84 -8.35 -6.64
CA ALA A 2 -14.56 -8.86 -7.09
C ALA A 2 -13.64 -9.03 -5.86
N GLN A 3 -13.29 -10.28 -5.56
CA GLN A 3 -12.40 -10.62 -4.47
C GLN A 3 -10.97 -10.36 -4.94
N TYR A 4 -10.37 -9.27 -4.46
CA TYR A 4 -8.95 -9.02 -4.65
C TYR A 4 -8.14 -10.17 -4.02
N PRO A 5 -7.18 -10.77 -4.73
CA PRO A 5 -6.28 -11.73 -4.11
C PRO A 5 -5.48 -10.98 -3.05
N ALA A 6 -5.61 -11.43 -1.80
CA ALA A 6 -4.83 -10.91 -0.68
C ALA A 6 -3.34 -11.03 -1.04
N GLY A 7 -2.70 -9.89 -1.27
CA GLY A 7 -1.26 -9.83 -1.45
C GLY A 7 -0.60 -10.54 -0.28
N SER A 8 0.31 -11.46 -0.60
CA SER A 8 1.13 -12.18 0.37
C SER A 8 1.73 -11.19 1.35
N LEU A 9 1.33 -11.33 2.62
CA LEU A 9 1.96 -10.62 3.73
C LEU A 9 3.48 -10.88 3.65
N PRO A 10 4.34 -9.86 3.81
CA PRO A 10 5.78 -10.06 3.79
C PRO A 10 6.15 -11.08 4.87
N GLU A 11 7.05 -12.02 4.52
CA GLU A 11 7.53 -13.09 5.39
C GLU A 11 7.78 -12.58 6.81
N GLU A 12 7.12 -13.25 7.76
CA GLU A 12 7.29 -13.03 9.18
C GLU A 12 8.76 -13.27 9.54
N TYR A 13 9.51 -12.20 9.79
CA TYR A 13 10.92 -12.25 10.21
C TYR A 13 11.07 -13.28 11.36
N PRO A 14 12.10 -14.14 11.34
CA PRO A 14 12.28 -15.17 12.35
C PRO A 14 12.49 -14.49 13.71
N ARG A 15 11.45 -14.53 14.55
CA ARG A 15 11.49 -14.09 15.95
C ARG A 15 12.49 -14.98 16.69
N LYS A 16 13.69 -14.46 16.95
CA LYS A 16 14.59 -15.06 17.95
C LYS A 16 13.92 -14.94 19.33
N PRO A 17 14.00 -15.98 20.19
CA PRO A 17 13.47 -15.89 21.54
C PRO A 17 14.15 -14.72 22.29
N PRO A 18 13.41 -14.00 23.16
CA PRO A 18 13.90 -12.80 23.79
C PRO A 18 14.97 -13.19 24.82
N ALA A 19 16.25 -13.03 24.47
CA ALA A 19 17.31 -13.02 25.45
C ALA A 19 17.38 -11.62 26.09
N LEU A 20 16.26 -11.21 26.68
CA LEU A 20 16.04 -9.88 27.27
C LEU A 20 17.13 -9.53 28.30
N TRP A 21 17.69 -10.55 28.95
CA TRP A 21 18.79 -10.46 29.89
C TRP A 21 20.16 -10.22 29.25
N THR A 22 20.46 -10.84 28.10
CA THR A 22 21.73 -10.58 27.39
C THR A 22 21.71 -9.20 26.76
N ASP A 23 20.55 -8.80 26.23
CA ASP A 23 20.37 -7.46 25.66
C ASP A 23 20.47 -6.36 26.73
N LEU A 24 19.89 -6.59 27.91
CA LEU A 24 20.00 -5.69 29.05
C LEU A 24 21.44 -5.62 29.58
N LEU A 25 22.11 -6.77 29.75
CA LEU A 25 23.51 -6.82 30.18
C LEU A 25 24.40 -6.03 29.22
N MET A 26 24.19 -6.20 27.92
CA MET A 26 24.93 -5.52 26.88
C MET A 26 24.66 -4.02 26.81
N LEU A 27 23.41 -3.61 27.03
CA LEU A 27 23.04 -2.21 27.14
C LEU A 27 23.71 -1.55 28.35
N VAL A 28 23.67 -2.19 29.52
CA VAL A 28 24.35 -1.70 30.74
C VAL A 28 25.85 -1.59 30.49
N LEU A 29 26.46 -2.61 29.89
CA LEU A 29 27.89 -2.61 29.56
C LEU A 29 28.24 -1.47 28.60
N ALA A 30 27.37 -1.17 27.63
CA ALA A 30 27.56 -0.09 26.67
C ALA A 30 27.43 1.30 27.32
N VAL A 31 26.47 1.49 28.22
CA VAL A 31 26.30 2.73 28.99
C VAL A 31 27.51 2.97 29.90
N VAL A 32 27.97 1.93 30.61
CA VAL A 32 29.18 1.98 31.44
C VAL A 32 30.41 2.33 30.59
N SER A 33 30.53 1.72 29.40
CA SER A 33 31.61 1.99 28.44
C SER A 33 31.64 3.46 27.97
N VAL A 34 30.47 4.04 27.63
CA VAL A 34 30.35 5.44 27.25
C VAL A 34 30.66 6.37 28.42
N GLY A 35 30.17 6.05 29.62
CA GLY A 35 30.45 6.81 30.84
C GLY A 35 31.94 6.85 31.16
N LEU A 36 32.62 5.71 31.08
CA LEU A 36 34.06 5.59 31.32
C LEU A 36 34.88 6.45 30.33
N VAL A 37 34.55 6.40 29.04
CA VAL A 37 35.22 7.20 27.99
C VAL A 37 34.94 8.69 28.16
N THR A 38 33.71 9.05 28.51
CA THR A 38 33.34 10.45 28.77
C THR A 38 34.13 10.99 29.98
N TRP A 39 34.22 10.21 31.05
CA TRP A 39 34.96 10.54 32.26
C TRP A 39 36.44 10.83 31.99
N ILE A 40 37.15 9.95 31.27
CA ILE A 40 38.57 10.18 30.90
C ILE A 40 38.76 11.33 29.91
N THR A 41 37.70 11.74 29.20
CA THR A 41 37.77 12.82 28.21
C THR A 41 37.70 14.18 28.88
N PHE A 42 36.87 14.33 29.92
CA PHE A 42 36.65 15.59 30.62
C PHE A 42 37.52 15.76 31.89
N PHE A 43 37.95 14.68 32.53
CA PHE A 43 38.77 14.74 33.75
C PHE A 43 40.22 14.27 33.50
N THR A 44 41.21 15.02 34.00
CA THR A 44 42.62 14.63 33.98
C THR A 44 42.92 13.60 35.07
N VAL A 45 43.02 12.32 34.67
CA VAL A 45 43.16 11.19 35.60
C VAL A 45 44.64 10.89 35.93
N PRO A 46 45.01 10.66 37.21
CA PRO A 46 46.35 10.23 37.61
C PRO A 46 46.78 8.90 36.95
N GLN A 47 48.09 8.73 36.70
CA GLN A 47 48.65 7.59 35.94
C GLN A 47 48.25 6.21 36.47
N HIS A 48 48.16 6.03 37.80
CA HIS A 48 47.74 4.76 38.42
C HIS A 48 46.30 4.38 38.08
N THR A 49 45.38 5.35 38.09
CA THR A 49 43.97 5.15 37.78
C THR A 49 43.73 4.97 36.28
N TYR A 50 44.58 5.57 35.43
CA TYR A 50 44.51 5.41 33.98
C TYR A 50 44.68 3.95 33.52
N HIS A 51 45.62 3.22 34.11
CA HIS A 51 45.85 1.80 33.75
C HIS A 51 44.65 0.91 34.08
N VAL A 52 44.02 1.12 35.24
CA VAL A 52 42.81 0.38 35.63
C VAL A 52 41.67 0.65 34.64
N ILE A 53 41.49 1.92 34.24
CA ILE A 53 40.48 2.30 33.24
C ILE A 53 40.77 1.66 31.89
N VAL A 54 42.03 1.61 31.45
CA VAL A 54 42.42 0.94 30.19
C VAL A 54 42.08 -0.55 30.22
N VAL A 55 42.40 -1.24 31.32
CA VAL A 55 42.11 -2.68 31.47
C VAL A 55 40.59 -2.92 31.46
N VAL A 56 39.83 -2.10 32.17
CA VAL A 56 38.36 -2.19 32.20
C VAL A 56 37.77 -1.94 30.80
N ASP A 57 38.17 -0.87 30.10
CA ASP A 57 37.68 -0.58 28.74
C ASP A 57 38.02 -1.72 27.77
N THR A 58 39.23 -2.26 27.86
CA THR A 58 39.68 -3.38 27.01
C THR A 58 38.86 -4.64 27.29
N SER A 59 38.53 -4.93 28.55
CA SER A 59 37.70 -6.08 28.91
C SER A 59 36.27 -5.95 28.37
N ILE A 60 35.69 -4.75 28.44
CA ILE A 60 34.36 -4.44 27.89
C ILE A 60 34.37 -4.60 26.36
N CYS A 61 35.38 -4.06 25.68
CA CYS A 61 35.56 -4.22 24.24
C CYS A 61 35.71 -5.70 23.84
N ALA A 62 36.41 -6.51 24.63
CA ALA A 62 36.57 -7.94 24.37
C ALA A 62 35.24 -8.69 24.47
N VAL A 63 34.39 -8.37 25.45
CA VAL A 63 33.03 -8.93 25.58
C VAL A 63 32.19 -8.57 24.35
N PHE A 64 32.27 -7.32 23.89
CA PHE A 64 31.57 -6.87 22.68
C PHE A 64 32.06 -7.55 21.40
N ALA A 65 33.36 -7.75 21.26
CA ALA A 65 33.94 -8.46 20.13
C ALA A 65 33.48 -9.92 20.10
N LEU A 66 33.44 -10.58 21.26
CA LEU A 66 33.00 -11.97 21.37
C LEU A 66 31.52 -12.13 20.98
N GLU A 67 30.65 -11.23 21.42
CA GLU A 67 29.24 -11.23 21.02
C GLU A 67 29.07 -10.99 19.52
N PHE A 68 29.79 -10.00 18.97
CA PHE A 68 29.75 -9.70 17.55
C PHE A 68 30.20 -10.91 16.73
N LEU A 69 31.29 -11.57 17.12
CA LEU A 69 31.82 -12.74 16.44
C LEU A 69 30.86 -13.94 16.53
N TRP A 70 30.20 -14.12 17.68
CA TRP A 70 29.14 -15.12 17.82
C TRP A 70 27.97 -14.84 16.87
N ARG A 71 27.48 -13.58 16.83
CA ARG A 71 26.37 -13.17 15.95
C ARG A 71 26.74 -13.33 14.49
N TRP A 72 27.96 -12.96 14.12
CA TRP A 72 28.46 -13.07 12.75
C TRP A 72 28.60 -14.54 12.31
N ARG A 73 29.11 -15.42 13.19
CA ARG A 73 29.12 -16.87 12.95
C ARG A 73 27.72 -17.43 12.74
N ARG A 74 26.72 -16.93 13.47
CA ARG A 74 25.32 -17.36 13.35
C ARG A 74 24.61 -16.80 12.10
N ALA A 75 25.21 -15.82 11.43
CA ALA A 75 24.74 -15.22 10.18
C ALA A 75 25.55 -15.71 8.97
N ASP A 76 26.05 -16.95 9.05
CA ASP A 76 26.79 -17.66 8.00
C ASP A 76 27.99 -16.92 7.42
N TRP A 77 28.70 -16.13 8.24
CA TRP A 77 29.90 -15.39 7.81
C TRP A 77 29.68 -14.49 6.59
N SER A 78 28.46 -13.97 6.43
CA SER A 78 28.16 -13.03 5.35
C SER A 78 28.98 -11.76 5.49
N TRP A 79 29.62 -11.33 4.40
CA TRP A 79 30.37 -10.07 4.36
C TRP A 79 29.46 -8.85 4.50
N THR A 80 28.18 -8.98 4.16
CA THR A 80 27.17 -7.92 4.34
C THR A 80 26.96 -7.55 5.80
N PHE A 81 27.13 -8.50 6.72
CA PHE A 81 26.89 -8.30 8.14
C PHE A 81 27.78 -7.19 8.75
N PRO A 82 29.12 -7.24 8.66
CA PRO A 82 29.96 -6.16 9.19
C PRO A 82 29.78 -4.80 8.48
N PHE A 83 29.33 -4.77 7.22
CA PHE A 83 29.04 -3.49 6.53
C PHE A 83 27.74 -2.84 7.02
N VAL A 84 26.71 -3.64 7.30
CA VAL A 84 25.44 -3.13 7.86
C VAL A 84 25.63 -2.73 9.33
N TYR A 85 26.33 -3.57 10.10
CA TYR A 85 26.60 -3.36 11.53
C TYR A 85 27.97 -2.69 11.78
N TRP A 86 28.39 -1.78 10.90
CA TRP A 86 29.71 -1.14 10.95
C TRP A 86 29.99 -0.38 12.26
N TYR A 87 28.93 0.10 12.94
CA TYR A 87 29.01 0.74 14.25
C TYR A 87 29.34 -0.25 15.37
N GLU A 88 28.87 -1.50 15.30
CA GLU A 88 29.26 -2.56 16.23
C GLU A 88 30.73 -2.94 16.03
N VAL A 89 31.17 -2.93 14.77
CA VAL A 89 32.57 -3.18 14.40
C VAL A 89 33.49 -2.11 14.99
N LEU A 90 33.19 -0.83 14.76
CA LEU A 90 34.00 0.26 15.31
C LEU A 90 33.93 0.35 16.85
N GLY A 91 32.83 -0.12 17.45
CA GLY A 91 32.67 -0.20 18.91
C GLY A 91 33.60 -1.19 19.61
N MET A 92 34.28 -2.08 18.87
CA MET A 92 35.26 -3.03 19.43
C MET A 92 36.64 -2.41 19.69
N ILE A 93 36.87 -1.18 19.21
CA ILE A 93 38.17 -0.52 19.30
C ILE A 93 38.27 0.18 20.66
N PRO A 94 39.24 -0.20 21.52
CA PRO A 94 39.46 0.49 22.79
C PRO A 94 40.00 1.90 22.53
N VAL A 95 39.34 2.90 23.11
CA VAL A 95 39.69 4.33 22.96
C VAL A 95 41.06 4.64 23.56
N THR A 96 41.48 3.80 24.49
CA THR A 96 42.73 3.88 25.26
C THR A 96 43.93 3.26 24.53
N SER A 97 43.78 2.79 23.29
CA SER A 97 44.91 2.24 22.53
C SER A 97 46.01 3.29 22.34
N PRO A 98 47.31 2.95 22.55
CA PRO A 98 48.42 3.91 22.46
C PRO A 98 48.54 4.63 21.11
N PHE A 99 47.99 4.04 20.04
CA PHE A 99 48.07 4.53 18.67
C PHE A 99 47.26 5.83 18.42
N PHE A 100 46.25 6.10 19.23
CA PHE A 100 45.30 7.20 19.00
C PHE A 100 45.46 8.38 19.96
N ARG A 101 46.52 8.38 20.76
CA ARG A 101 46.78 9.38 21.81
C ARG A 101 46.88 10.82 21.27
N GLY A 102 47.21 11.00 19.99
CA GLY A 102 47.39 12.30 19.34
C GLY A 102 46.17 12.90 18.63
N PHE A 103 45.11 12.13 18.34
CA PHE A 103 44.02 12.58 17.46
C PHE A 103 42.71 12.84 18.23
N ARG A 104 42.47 14.10 18.61
CA ARG A 104 41.23 14.52 19.31
C ARG A 104 39.96 14.17 18.53
N LEU A 105 39.99 14.25 17.19
CA LEU A 105 38.88 13.91 16.31
C LEU A 105 38.45 12.45 16.45
N LEU A 106 39.42 11.52 16.53
CA LEU A 106 39.09 10.11 16.63
C LEU A 106 38.40 9.77 17.95
N ARG A 107 38.77 10.44 19.04
CA ARG A 107 38.09 10.29 20.33
C ARG A 107 36.61 10.66 20.23
N ILE A 108 36.29 11.77 19.55
CA ILE A 108 34.90 12.21 19.32
C ILE A 108 34.15 11.19 18.45
N VAL A 109 34.78 10.72 17.37
CA VAL A 109 34.18 9.72 16.48
C VAL A 109 33.85 8.44 17.25
N VAL A 110 34.73 7.95 18.11
CA VAL A 110 34.45 6.73 18.90
C VAL A 110 33.36 6.95 19.94
N ILE A 111 33.32 8.11 20.60
CA ILE A 111 32.21 8.46 21.51
C ILE A 111 30.88 8.45 20.74
N LEU A 112 30.83 9.07 19.56
CA LEU A 112 29.64 9.09 18.70
C LEU A 112 29.22 7.68 18.26
N VAL A 113 30.18 6.83 17.89
CA VAL A 113 29.90 5.42 17.53
C VAL A 113 29.36 4.64 18.72
N ARG A 114 29.94 4.80 19.92
CA ARG A 114 29.46 4.12 21.13
C ARG A 114 28.07 4.63 21.54
N LEU A 115 27.79 5.92 21.37
CA LEU A 115 26.47 6.50 21.60
C LEU A 115 25.44 6.00 20.58
N ALA A 116 25.81 5.94 19.30
CA ALA A 116 24.98 5.39 18.24
C ALA A 116 24.63 3.92 18.51
N ARG A 117 25.58 3.13 19.04
CA ARG A 117 25.33 1.75 19.47
C ARG A 117 24.38 1.66 20.66
N VAL A 118 24.53 2.51 21.68
CA VAL A 118 23.60 2.55 22.83
C VAL A 118 22.21 2.92 22.36
N ALA A 119 22.10 3.90 21.45
CA ALA A 119 20.85 4.27 20.81
C ALA A 119 20.26 3.08 20.05
N ASP A 120 21.01 2.48 19.13
CA ASP A 120 20.54 1.33 18.35
C ASP A 120 20.07 0.16 19.23
N ARG A 121 20.82 -0.16 20.30
CA ARG A 121 20.45 -1.20 21.28
C ARG A 121 19.22 -0.83 22.10
N ALA A 122 19.04 0.45 22.46
CA ALA A 122 17.90 0.93 23.23
C ALA A 122 16.63 1.11 22.38
N PHE A 123 16.79 1.42 21.09
CA PHE A 123 15.71 1.69 20.14
C PHE A 123 15.34 0.48 19.26
N GLY A 124 16.11 -0.60 19.34
CA GLY A 124 16.18 -1.72 18.37
C GLY A 124 14.85 -2.34 17.91
N ASP A 125 13.87 -2.60 18.78
CA ASP A 125 12.73 -3.45 18.36
C ASP A 125 11.32 -2.86 18.55
N ARG A 126 11.12 -1.80 19.33
CA ARG A 126 9.75 -1.31 19.65
C ARG A 126 9.44 0.09 19.16
N VAL A 127 10.44 0.95 19.03
CA VAL A 127 10.21 2.35 18.70
C VAL A 127 10.30 2.58 17.19
N THR A 128 11.27 1.99 16.51
CA THR A 128 11.43 2.16 15.05
C THR A 128 10.24 1.61 14.27
N ALA A 129 9.74 0.41 14.59
CA ALA A 129 8.56 -0.15 13.91
C ALA A 129 7.29 0.67 14.19
N ALA A 130 7.07 1.13 15.42
CA ALA A 130 5.92 1.95 15.77
C ALA A 130 5.97 3.35 15.15
N VAL A 131 7.14 4.00 15.17
CA VAL A 131 7.35 5.34 14.61
C VAL A 131 7.33 5.30 13.08
N VAL A 132 7.99 4.33 12.44
CA VAL A 132 7.96 4.18 10.98
C VAL A 132 6.55 3.84 10.51
N ASN A 133 5.86 2.89 11.14
CA ASN A 133 4.50 2.52 10.70
C ASN A 133 3.49 3.64 10.94
N ARG A 134 3.60 4.40 12.05
CA ARG A 134 2.79 5.60 12.29
C ARG A 134 3.08 6.70 11.27
N SER A 135 4.35 6.94 10.95
CA SER A 135 4.75 8.01 10.03
C SER A 135 4.35 7.69 8.60
N VAL A 136 4.54 6.45 8.15
CA VAL A 136 4.07 5.98 6.84
C VAL A 136 2.56 6.12 6.73
N GLY A 137 1.79 5.72 7.76
CA GLY A 137 0.33 5.91 7.78
C GLY A 137 -0.08 7.38 7.62
N VAL A 138 0.54 8.29 8.39
CA VAL A 138 0.25 9.74 8.29
C VAL A 138 0.61 10.32 6.92
N ILE A 139 1.75 9.92 6.35
CA ILE A 139 2.18 10.37 5.02
C ILE A 139 1.22 9.82 3.95
N VAL A 140 0.89 8.53 3.99
CA VAL A 140 -0.04 7.90 3.05
C VAL A 140 -1.43 8.52 3.14
N ASP A 141 -1.95 8.76 4.33
CA ASP A 141 -3.25 9.40 4.53
C ASP A 141 -3.27 10.84 4.00
N ALA A 142 -2.16 11.58 4.16
CA ALA A 142 -2.01 12.92 3.61
C ALA A 142 -1.93 12.93 2.08
N VAL A 143 -1.31 11.92 1.48
CA VAL A 143 -1.10 11.82 0.02
C VAL A 143 -2.30 11.19 -0.71
N ARG A 144 -3.07 10.32 -0.05
CA ARG A 144 -4.17 9.56 -0.67
C ARG A 144 -5.22 10.48 -1.31
N ARG A 145 -5.66 11.52 -0.60
CA ARG A 145 -6.71 12.45 -1.10
C ARG A 145 -6.22 13.25 -2.32
N PRO A 146 -5.06 13.93 -2.29
CA PRO A 146 -4.51 14.59 -3.47
C PRO A 146 -4.34 13.65 -4.67
N VAL A 147 -3.82 12.44 -4.45
CA VAL A 147 -3.60 11.47 -5.53
C VAL A 147 -4.92 11.02 -6.14
N THR A 148 -5.92 10.65 -5.33
CA THR A 148 -7.23 10.26 -5.87
C THR A 148 -7.87 11.40 -6.65
N MET A 149 -7.75 12.64 -6.20
CA MET A 149 -8.28 13.80 -6.91
C MET A 149 -7.55 14.07 -8.23
N ALA A 150 -6.23 13.94 -8.24
CA ALA A 150 -5.44 14.05 -9.48
C ALA A 150 -5.82 12.97 -10.49
N VAL A 151 -6.00 11.72 -10.04
CA VAL A 151 -6.45 10.63 -10.89
C VAL A 151 -7.87 10.85 -11.41
N LEU A 152 -8.80 11.31 -10.56
CA LEU A 152 -10.17 11.62 -10.98
C LEU A 152 -10.21 12.78 -11.98
N GLU A 153 -9.30 13.76 -11.89
CA GLU A 153 -9.19 14.82 -12.90
C GLU A 153 -8.71 14.27 -14.25
N GLU A 154 -7.69 13.43 -14.24
CA GLU A 154 -7.18 12.82 -15.47
C GLU A 154 -8.23 11.92 -16.13
N VAL A 155 -8.91 11.08 -15.34
CA VAL A 155 -10.02 10.24 -15.82
C VAL A 155 -11.15 11.11 -16.35
N ALA A 156 -11.49 12.21 -15.67
CA ALA A 156 -12.50 13.14 -16.16
C ALA A 156 -12.14 13.73 -17.53
N ASP A 157 -10.88 14.08 -17.75
CA ASP A 157 -10.43 14.67 -19.00
C ASP A 157 -10.41 13.66 -20.15
N VAL A 158 -9.95 12.43 -19.89
CA VAL A 158 -10.06 11.33 -20.86
C VAL A 158 -11.52 11.07 -21.21
N LEU A 159 -12.39 11.05 -20.20
CA LEU A 159 -13.81 10.84 -20.40
C LEU A 159 -14.46 12.03 -21.18
N ARG A 160 -13.99 13.26 -21.01
CA ARG A 160 -14.48 14.41 -21.81
C ARG A 160 -14.13 14.31 -23.29
N ARG A 161 -13.07 13.59 -23.65
CA ARG A 161 -12.56 13.47 -25.02
C ARG A 161 -13.05 12.20 -25.73
N GLY A 162 -13.75 11.30 -25.04
CA GLY A 162 -14.22 10.02 -25.58
C GLY A 162 -15.47 10.13 -26.47
N ARG A 163 -15.60 9.20 -27.43
CA ARG A 163 -16.78 9.02 -28.30
C ARG A 163 -17.60 7.81 -27.84
N TYR A 164 -18.50 8.00 -26.88
CA TYR A 164 -19.13 6.89 -26.16
C TYR A 164 -20.16 6.15 -26.99
N THR A 165 -21.07 6.89 -27.62
CA THR A 165 -22.18 6.25 -28.33
C THR A 165 -21.67 5.48 -29.55
N ARG A 166 -20.59 5.97 -30.16
CA ARG A 166 -19.91 5.28 -31.26
C ARG A 166 -19.19 4.00 -30.82
N ASN A 167 -18.54 4.02 -29.66
CA ASN A 167 -17.92 2.80 -29.10
C ASN A 167 -18.98 1.75 -28.75
N ILE A 168 -20.12 2.19 -28.21
CA ILE A 168 -21.26 1.31 -27.91
C ILE A 168 -21.84 0.74 -29.22
N ALA A 169 -22.06 1.58 -30.24
CA ALA A 169 -22.55 1.13 -31.54
C ALA A 169 -21.63 0.07 -32.16
N ALA A 170 -20.31 0.30 -32.14
CA ALA A 170 -19.32 -0.66 -32.64
C ALA A 170 -19.37 -2.00 -31.90
N ALA A 171 -19.46 -1.96 -30.56
CA ALA A 171 -19.56 -3.18 -29.75
C ALA A 171 -20.89 -3.92 -29.99
N LEU A 172 -22.01 -3.21 -30.15
CA LEU A 172 -23.30 -3.84 -30.47
C LEU A 172 -23.31 -4.44 -31.89
N GLU A 173 -22.65 -3.80 -32.85
CA GLU A 173 -22.55 -4.28 -34.22
C GLU A 173 -21.66 -5.55 -34.31
N GLU A 174 -20.56 -5.57 -33.57
CA GLU A 174 -19.66 -6.73 -33.48
C GLU A 174 -20.36 -7.97 -32.90
N ASN A 175 -21.31 -7.78 -31.98
CA ASN A 175 -22.03 -8.86 -31.29
C ASN A 175 -23.47 -9.04 -31.79
N ARG A 176 -23.79 -8.54 -32.98
CA ARG A 176 -25.16 -8.50 -33.50
C ARG A 176 -25.84 -9.87 -33.56
N ASP A 177 -25.14 -10.89 -34.04
CA ASP A 177 -25.70 -12.24 -34.20
C ASP A 177 -26.08 -12.86 -32.83
N GLU A 178 -25.30 -12.57 -31.78
CA GLU A 178 -25.60 -13.01 -30.42
C GLU A 178 -26.81 -12.28 -29.85
N LEU A 179 -26.94 -10.97 -30.12
CA LEU A 179 -28.09 -10.18 -29.71
C LEU A 179 -29.38 -10.66 -30.41
N ASP A 180 -29.31 -10.99 -31.69
CA ASP A 180 -30.45 -11.56 -32.44
C ASP A 180 -30.89 -12.90 -31.85
N ALA A 181 -29.95 -13.78 -31.51
CA ALA A 181 -30.24 -15.05 -30.85
C ALA A 181 -30.90 -14.86 -29.49
N MET A 182 -30.37 -13.93 -28.67
CA MET A 182 -30.93 -13.60 -27.35
C MET A 182 -32.34 -13.02 -27.47
N ILE A 183 -32.60 -12.12 -28.41
CA ILE A 183 -33.93 -11.54 -28.63
C ILE A 183 -34.92 -12.64 -29.04
N LEU A 184 -34.53 -13.54 -29.95
CA LEU A 184 -35.39 -14.67 -30.35
C LEU A 184 -35.71 -15.59 -29.17
N GLU A 185 -34.74 -15.84 -28.29
CA GLU A 185 -34.95 -16.61 -27.07
C GLU A 185 -35.91 -15.92 -26.10
N LEU A 186 -35.71 -14.62 -25.84
CA LEU A 186 -36.59 -13.81 -24.98
C LEU A 186 -38.03 -13.79 -25.51
N ILE A 187 -38.22 -13.61 -26.82
CA ILE A 187 -39.54 -13.58 -27.47
C ILE A 187 -40.21 -14.96 -27.43
N LYS A 188 -39.46 -16.06 -27.61
CA LYS A 188 -39.98 -17.43 -27.49
C LYS A 188 -40.47 -17.74 -26.06
N ASN A 189 -39.80 -17.17 -25.07
CA ASN A 189 -40.09 -17.38 -23.65
C ASN A 189 -41.10 -16.38 -23.08
N ASP A 190 -41.51 -15.35 -23.84
CA ASP A 190 -42.48 -14.35 -23.39
C ASP A 190 -43.93 -14.89 -23.44
N PRO A 191 -44.65 -14.97 -22.29
CA PRO A 191 -46.02 -15.47 -22.24
C PRO A 191 -47.03 -14.60 -23.02
N ALA A 192 -46.77 -13.31 -23.25
CA ALA A 192 -47.61 -12.44 -24.07
C ALA A 192 -47.49 -12.77 -25.58
N VAL A 193 -46.35 -13.30 -26.01
CA VAL A 193 -46.09 -13.71 -27.40
C VAL A 193 -46.70 -15.07 -27.74
N GLY A 194 -47.09 -15.86 -26.73
CA GLY A 194 -47.71 -17.19 -26.91
C GLY A 194 -48.94 -17.22 -27.82
N ARG A 195 -49.63 -16.08 -28.01
CA ARG A 195 -50.77 -15.96 -28.93
C ARG A 195 -50.37 -15.72 -30.40
N VAL A 196 -49.16 -15.22 -30.64
CA VAL A 196 -48.60 -14.87 -31.97
C VAL A 196 -47.90 -16.06 -32.62
N ARG A 197 -47.52 -17.09 -31.84
CA ARG A 197 -46.85 -18.32 -32.30
C ARG A 197 -47.62 -19.15 -33.34
N TYR A 198 -48.91 -18.85 -33.55
CA TYR A 198 -49.79 -19.53 -34.50
C TYR A 198 -49.88 -18.85 -35.87
N LEU A 199 -49.25 -17.69 -36.06
CA LEU A 199 -49.24 -17.02 -37.37
C LEU A 199 -48.18 -17.62 -38.30
N PRO A 200 -48.52 -17.87 -39.58
CA PRO A 200 -47.51 -18.18 -40.59
C PRO A 200 -46.56 -16.97 -40.75
N PHE A 201 -45.28 -17.22 -41.03
CA PHE A 201 -44.23 -16.20 -41.21
C PHE A 201 -43.85 -15.37 -39.95
N HIS A 202 -44.25 -15.77 -38.75
CA HIS A 202 -43.91 -15.03 -37.51
C HIS A 202 -42.39 -14.84 -37.32
N GLU A 203 -41.57 -15.84 -37.65
CA GLU A 203 -40.11 -15.73 -37.56
C GLU A 203 -39.54 -14.67 -38.51
N GLU A 204 -40.09 -14.55 -39.72
CA GLU A 204 -39.64 -13.56 -40.72
C GLU A 204 -40.04 -12.14 -40.29
N ILE A 205 -41.26 -11.96 -39.76
CA ILE A 205 -41.73 -10.68 -39.23
C ILE A 205 -40.87 -10.25 -38.04
N LEU A 206 -40.60 -11.16 -37.11
CA LEU A 206 -39.77 -10.89 -35.94
C LEU A 206 -38.34 -10.49 -36.33
N ARG A 207 -37.73 -11.21 -37.29
CA ARG A 207 -36.42 -10.86 -37.83
C ARG A 207 -36.42 -9.49 -38.52
N GLY A 208 -37.46 -9.18 -39.29
CA GLY A 208 -37.58 -7.87 -39.95
C GLY A 208 -37.74 -6.71 -38.96
N ILE A 209 -38.52 -6.90 -37.89
CA ILE A 209 -38.66 -5.92 -36.80
C ILE A 209 -37.34 -5.76 -36.05
N ALA A 210 -36.64 -6.86 -35.75
CA ALA A 210 -35.32 -6.83 -35.11
C ALA A 210 -34.30 -6.07 -35.96
N ASP A 211 -34.16 -6.40 -37.25
CA ASP A 211 -33.24 -5.70 -38.18
C ASP A 211 -33.53 -4.20 -38.24
N THR A 212 -34.82 -3.84 -38.35
CA THR A 212 -35.24 -2.43 -38.39
C THR A 212 -34.93 -1.72 -37.08
N SER A 213 -35.18 -2.39 -35.95
CA SER A 213 -34.93 -1.82 -34.62
C SER A 213 -33.45 -1.59 -34.38
N PHE A 214 -32.59 -2.56 -34.71
CA PHE A 214 -31.14 -2.41 -34.63
C PHE A 214 -30.64 -1.28 -35.53
N ARG A 215 -31.14 -1.19 -36.76
CA ARG A 215 -30.79 -0.11 -37.68
C ARG A 215 -31.10 1.26 -37.10
N ILE A 216 -32.28 1.43 -36.51
CA ILE A 216 -32.69 2.69 -35.86
C ILE A 216 -31.80 2.96 -34.63
N ILE A 217 -31.54 1.97 -33.78
CA ILE A 217 -30.68 2.11 -32.61
C ILE A 217 -29.26 2.53 -33.02
N PHE A 218 -28.66 1.89 -34.03
CA PHE A 218 -27.35 2.27 -34.54
C PHE A 218 -27.35 3.68 -35.13
N GLN A 219 -28.40 4.08 -35.83
CA GLN A 219 -28.56 5.44 -36.33
C GLN A 219 -28.60 6.47 -35.18
N VAL A 220 -29.34 6.17 -34.10
CA VAL A 220 -29.41 7.02 -32.91
C VAL A 220 -28.07 7.08 -32.17
N LEU A 221 -27.37 5.96 -32.02
CA LEU A 221 -26.05 5.92 -31.39
C LEU A 221 -24.97 6.62 -32.23
N ALA A 222 -25.11 6.64 -33.56
CA ALA A 222 -24.20 7.36 -34.45
C ALA A 222 -24.50 8.88 -34.53
N ASP A 223 -25.67 9.32 -34.02
CA ASP A 223 -26.07 10.72 -34.05
C ASP A 223 -25.20 11.58 -33.09
N PRO A 224 -24.61 12.69 -33.56
CA PRO A 224 -23.79 13.58 -32.73
C PRO A 224 -24.52 14.13 -31.49
N ARG A 225 -25.84 14.34 -31.56
CA ARG A 225 -26.63 14.87 -30.44
C ARG A 225 -26.77 13.86 -29.32
N THR A 226 -26.87 12.57 -29.67
CA THR A 226 -26.90 11.49 -28.67
C THR A 226 -25.55 11.36 -27.97
N ASP A 227 -24.44 11.52 -28.70
CA ASP A 227 -23.08 11.51 -28.12
C ASP A 227 -22.87 12.65 -27.13
N GLU A 228 -23.35 13.87 -27.48
CA GLU A 228 -23.33 15.03 -26.59
C GLU A 228 -24.15 14.80 -25.32
N LEU A 229 -25.39 14.31 -25.45
CA LEU A 229 -26.27 14.00 -24.32
C LEU A 229 -25.65 12.98 -23.35
N VAL A 230 -25.12 11.88 -23.88
CA VAL A 230 -24.45 10.85 -23.06
C VAL A 230 -23.18 11.43 -22.42
N GLY A 231 -22.43 12.24 -23.16
CA GLY A 231 -21.26 12.96 -22.66
C GLY A 231 -21.60 13.88 -21.48
N ASP A 232 -22.73 14.58 -21.52
CA ASP A 232 -23.19 15.46 -20.44
C ASP A 232 -23.57 14.67 -19.19
N VAL A 233 -24.30 13.56 -19.34
CA VAL A 233 -24.64 12.68 -18.21
C VAL A 233 -23.38 12.10 -17.56
N LEU A 234 -22.41 11.65 -18.36
CA LEU A 234 -21.13 11.16 -17.83
C LEU A 234 -20.31 12.26 -17.15
N ARG A 235 -20.30 13.46 -17.72
CA ARG A 235 -19.63 14.64 -17.14
C ARG A 235 -20.20 14.98 -15.76
N GLU A 236 -21.52 14.97 -15.65
CA GLU A 236 -22.22 15.23 -14.40
C GLU A 236 -21.89 14.15 -13.35
N ASN A 237 -21.92 12.87 -13.71
CA ASN A 237 -21.56 11.77 -12.80
C ASN A 237 -20.11 11.88 -12.28
N ILE A 238 -19.15 12.27 -13.12
CA ILE A 238 -17.76 12.43 -12.71
C ILE A 238 -17.60 13.61 -11.76
N ASN A 239 -18.32 14.71 -11.99
CA ASN A 239 -18.36 15.84 -11.08
C ASN A 239 -18.93 15.42 -9.71
N GLN A 240 -19.99 14.62 -9.68
CA GLN A 240 -20.55 14.06 -8.44
C GLN A 240 -19.55 13.16 -7.70
N MET A 241 -18.84 12.29 -8.41
CA MET A 241 -17.78 11.47 -7.81
C MET A 241 -16.65 12.31 -7.21
N ARG A 242 -16.24 13.38 -7.90
CA ARG A 242 -15.22 14.32 -7.43
C ARG A 242 -15.65 15.03 -6.14
N ASP A 243 -16.88 15.50 -6.09
CA ASP A 243 -17.41 16.19 -4.91
C ASP A 243 -17.64 15.22 -3.74
N ALA A 244 -18.06 13.99 -4.01
CA ALA A 244 -18.11 12.92 -3.01
C ALA A 244 -16.74 12.62 -2.41
N VAL A 245 -15.68 12.57 -3.23
CA VAL A 245 -14.30 12.35 -2.76
C VAL A 245 -13.76 13.55 -1.97
N ARG A 246 -14.11 14.79 -2.36
CA ARG A 246 -13.81 16.00 -1.55
C ARG A 246 -14.45 15.93 -0.16
N GLN A 247 -15.68 15.45 -0.09
CA GLN A 247 -16.48 15.38 1.14
C GLN A 247 -16.15 14.16 2.01
N GLY A 248 -15.20 13.31 1.60
CA GLY A 248 -14.76 12.17 2.41
C GLY A 248 -15.45 10.84 2.12
N GLY A 249 -16.05 10.67 0.94
CA GLY A 249 -16.41 9.37 0.38
C GLY A 249 -17.87 8.95 0.52
N HIS A 250 -18.83 9.88 0.39
CA HIS A 250 -20.24 9.51 0.24
C HIS A 250 -20.74 9.93 -1.14
N VAL A 251 -20.94 8.96 -2.02
CA VAL A 251 -21.67 9.16 -3.29
C VAL A 251 -23.15 8.99 -2.95
N PRO A 252 -23.97 10.05 -2.98
CA PRO A 252 -25.41 9.90 -2.78
C PRO A 252 -25.99 9.02 -3.89
N GLU A 253 -26.71 7.96 -3.52
CA GLU A 253 -27.43 7.13 -4.49
C GLU A 253 -28.51 7.96 -5.21
N THR A 254 -28.48 7.95 -6.54
CA THR A 254 -29.42 8.71 -7.38
C THR A 254 -30.74 7.97 -7.66
N VAL A 255 -30.92 6.74 -7.15
CA VAL A 255 -32.11 5.93 -7.40
C VAL A 255 -32.86 5.67 -6.09
N ASP A 256 -33.95 6.42 -5.89
CA ASP A 256 -34.85 6.28 -4.75
C ASP A 256 -35.72 5.01 -4.93
N HIS A 257 -35.15 3.83 -4.60
CA HIS A 257 -35.82 2.53 -4.73
C HIS A 257 -37.08 2.36 -3.87
N LYS A 258 -37.48 3.37 -3.08
CA LYS A 258 -38.65 3.31 -2.20
C LYS A 258 -40.00 3.45 -2.91
N LEU A 259 -40.03 3.82 -4.19
CA LEU A 259 -41.28 3.97 -4.95
C LEU A 259 -41.75 2.68 -5.63
N GLN A 260 -40.87 1.71 -5.93
CA GLN A 260 -41.26 0.47 -6.62
C GLN A 260 -41.87 -0.60 -5.69
N GLN A 261 -41.63 -0.56 -4.37
CA GLN A 261 -42.21 -1.53 -3.43
C GLN A 261 -43.69 -1.27 -3.09
N ARG A 262 -44.27 -0.13 -3.49
CA ARG A 262 -45.67 0.20 -3.18
C ARG A 262 -46.69 -0.22 -4.25
N VAL A 263 -46.27 -0.79 -5.39
CA VAL A 263 -47.15 -1.05 -6.55
C VAL A 263 -47.17 -2.52 -6.99
N SER A 264 -46.92 -3.48 -6.08
CA SER A 264 -47.32 -4.87 -6.32
C SER A 264 -48.62 -5.15 -5.57
N PRO A 265 -49.79 -5.17 -6.24
CA PRO A 265 -51.00 -5.68 -5.63
C PRO A 265 -50.83 -7.20 -5.45
N ASP A 266 -51.03 -7.63 -4.22
CA ASP A 266 -51.12 -9.02 -3.79
C ASP A 266 -52.18 -9.76 -4.64
N LEU A 267 -51.71 -10.56 -5.59
CA LEU A 267 -52.54 -11.41 -6.44
C LEU A 267 -51.94 -12.81 -6.40
N GLY A 268 -52.43 -13.63 -5.47
CA GLY A 268 -52.16 -15.07 -5.53
C GLY A 268 -52.14 -15.85 -4.22
N ARG A 269 -53.16 -15.70 -3.36
CA ARG A 269 -53.59 -16.79 -2.47
C ARG A 269 -55.11 -16.77 -2.26
N ARG A 270 -55.82 -17.49 -3.13
CA ARG A 270 -56.87 -18.47 -2.85
C ARG A 270 -57.47 -18.99 -4.15
#